data_AF-X0YUF1-F1
#
_entry.id   AF-X0YUF1-F1
#
_cell.length_a   1.000
_cell.length_b   1.000
_cell.length_c   1.000
_cell.angle_alpha   90.00
_cell.angle_beta   90.00
_cell.angle_gamma   90.00
#
_symmetry.space_group_name_H-M   'P 1'
#
loop_
_entity.id
_entity.type
_entity.pdbx_description
1 polymer ?
#
loop_
_entity_poly.entity_id
_entity_poly.type
_entity_poly.pdbx_seq_one_letter_code
_entity_poly.pdbx_strand_id
1 'polypeptide(L)'
;LKEELTPEELQFVEGSIMAKELKSYFGEGYSCSESLLMVSLKFLGKPKELVWLASGFGGGLYHKDLCGFLTSGVMAIGLSSGMLEKE
;
A
#
# COMPACT_ATOMS: atom_id res chain seq x y z
N LEU A 1 18.79 3.71 2.80
CA LEU A 1 18.19 2.54 3.49
C LEU A 1 19.19 1.76 4.34
N LYS A 2 20.09 0.92 3.80
CA LYS A 2 21.06 0.20 4.67
C LYS A 2 22.03 1.12 5.43
N GLU A 3 22.29 2.30 4.90
CA GLU A 3 23.14 3.32 5.52
C GLU A 3 22.35 4.27 6.46
N GLU A 4 21.02 4.16 6.50
CA GLU A 4 20.13 5.07 7.24
C GLU A 4 19.40 4.40 8.40
N LEU A 5 19.41 3.06 8.48
CA LEU A 5 18.73 2.27 9.49
C LEU A 5 19.73 1.64 10.45
N THR A 6 19.37 1.51 11.72
CA THR A 6 20.14 0.68 12.66
C THR A 6 20.05 -0.80 12.26
N PRO A 7 20.97 -1.66 12.73
CA PRO A 7 20.89 -3.10 12.48
C PRO A 7 19.54 -3.72 12.90
N GLU A 8 18.97 -3.25 14.01
CA GLU A 8 17.67 -3.72 14.53
C GLU A 8 16.51 -3.28 13.63
N GLU A 9 16.51 -2.03 13.18
CA GLU A 9 15.51 -1.52 12.24
C GLU A 9 15.58 -2.24 10.90
N LEU A 10 16.79 -2.51 10.40
CA LEU A 10 17.00 -3.25 9.17
C LEU A 10 16.45 -4.68 9.29
N GLN A 11 16.76 -5.36 10.40
CA GLN A 11 16.23 -6.70 10.68
C GLN A 11 14.70 -6.70 10.74
N PHE A 12 14.09 -5.68 11.38
CA PHE A 12 12.64 -5.55 11.46
C PHE A 12 12.00 -5.36 10.07
N VAL A 13 12.57 -4.47 9.25
CA VAL A 13 12.08 -4.22 7.87
C VAL A 13 12.24 -5.47 7.00
N GLU A 14 13.39 -6.15 7.08
CA GLU A 14 13.63 -7.41 6.36
C GLU A 14 12.75 -8.57 6.87
N GLY A 15 12.25 -8.49 8.10
CA GLY A 15 11.27 -9.43 8.67
C GLY A 15 9.84 -9.19 8.20
N SER A 16 9.50 -7.99 7.71
CA SER A 16 8.13 -7.62 7.35
C SER A 16 7.66 -8.31 6.06
N ILE A 17 6.66 -9.18 6.20
CA ILE A 17 6.01 -9.86 5.07
C ILE A 17 5.35 -8.84 4.14
N MET A 18 4.68 -7.83 4.70
CA MET A 18 4.04 -6.77 3.92
C MET A 18 5.06 -5.96 3.11
N ALA A 19 6.23 -5.65 3.68
CA ALA A 19 7.27 -4.89 2.97
C ALA A 19 7.87 -5.70 1.80
N LYS A 20 8.04 -7.01 1.96
CA LYS A 20 8.49 -7.91 0.89
C LYS A 20 7.49 -7.96 -0.26
N GLU A 21 6.21 -8.15 0.06
CA GLU A 21 5.13 -8.20 -0.92
C GLU A 21 5.00 -6.88 -1.68
N LEU A 22 5.09 -5.75 -0.98
CA LEU A 22 5.07 -4.42 -1.59
C LEU A 22 6.17 -4.26 -2.63
N LYS A 23 7.39 -4.72 -2.32
CA LYS A 23 8.53 -4.66 -3.23
C LYS A 23 8.31 -5.53 -4.49
N SER A 24 7.60 -6.66 -4.35
CA SER A 24 7.22 -7.51 -5.49
C SER A 24 6.29 -6.76 -6.45
N TYR A 25 5.15 -6.26 -5.94
CA TYR A 25 4.17 -5.58 -6.78
C TYR A 25 4.74 -4.32 -7.44
N PHE A 26 5.58 -3.56 -6.74
CA PHE A 26 6.22 -2.39 -7.34
C PHE A 26 7.11 -2.78 -8.54
N GLY A 27 7.71 -3.96 -8.51
CA GLY A 27 8.50 -4.50 -9.63
C GLY A 27 7.66 -4.98 -10.83
N GLU A 28 6.35 -5.16 -10.67
CA GLU A 28 5.42 -5.64 -11.70
C GLU A 28 4.78 -4.49 -12.50
N GLY A 29 5.12 -3.24 -12.23
CA GLY A 29 4.61 -2.06 -12.94
C GLY A 29 3.41 -1.38 -12.27
N TYR A 30 3.00 -1.84 -11.08
CA TYR A 30 2.01 -1.15 -10.27
C TYR A 30 2.58 0.16 -9.72
N SER A 31 1.75 1.21 -9.65
CA SER A 31 2.13 2.45 -8.97
C SER A 31 2.33 2.24 -7.47
N CYS A 32 2.91 3.22 -6.77
CA CYS A 32 3.06 3.17 -5.31
C CYS A 32 1.73 2.98 -4.57
N SER A 33 0.66 3.56 -5.10
CA SER A 33 -0.70 3.43 -4.57
C SER A 33 -1.23 2.03 -4.80
N GLU A 34 -1.22 1.56 -6.05
CA GLU A 34 -1.72 0.23 -6.40
C GLU A 34 -0.95 -0.89 -5.70
N SER A 35 0.37 -0.75 -5.59
CA SER A 35 1.23 -1.72 -4.91
C SER A 35 0.81 -1.91 -3.44
N LEU A 36 0.57 -0.80 -2.71
CA LEU A 36 0.13 -0.91 -1.32
C LEU A 36 -1.28 -1.48 -1.23
N LEU A 37 -2.19 -1.06 -2.12
CA LEU A 37 -3.56 -1.56 -2.09
C LEU A 37 -3.58 -3.07 -2.41
N MET A 38 -2.76 -3.57 -3.34
CA MET A 38 -2.60 -5.00 -3.60
C MET A 38 -2.16 -5.79 -2.36
N VAL A 39 -1.14 -5.32 -1.64
CA VAL A 39 -0.71 -5.95 -0.38
C VAL A 39 -1.86 -5.94 0.62
N SER A 40 -2.54 -4.82 0.77
CA SER A 40 -3.65 -4.67 1.72
C SER A 40 -4.81 -5.62 1.38
N LEU A 41 -5.22 -5.71 0.12
CA LEU A 41 -6.28 -6.61 -0.34
C LEU A 41 -5.93 -8.08 -0.05
N LYS A 42 -4.68 -8.48 -0.29
CA LYS A 42 -4.19 -9.82 0.05
C LYS A 42 -4.31 -10.12 1.55
N PHE A 43 -3.89 -9.20 2.41
CA PHE A 43 -3.96 -9.38 3.87
C PHE A 43 -5.39 -9.33 4.42
N LEU A 44 -6.27 -8.54 3.79
CA LEU A 44 -7.68 -8.44 4.16
C LEU A 44 -8.55 -9.55 3.54
N GLY A 45 -7.98 -10.44 2.71
CA GLY A 45 -8.74 -11.48 2.01
C GLY A 45 -9.78 -10.92 1.03
N LYS A 46 -9.49 -9.76 0.41
CA LYS A 46 -10.38 -9.06 -0.52
C LYS A 46 -10.02 -9.37 -1.98
N PRO A 47 -10.96 -9.22 -2.93
CA PRO A 47 -10.67 -9.38 -4.36
C PRO A 47 -9.59 -8.42 -4.84
N LYS A 48 -8.62 -8.93 -5.61
CA LYS A 48 -7.50 -8.14 -6.15
C LYS A 48 -7.95 -7.06 -7.12
N GLU A 49 -9.09 -7.24 -7.78
CA GLU A 49 -9.68 -6.32 -8.76
C GLU A 49 -10.04 -4.97 -8.14
N LEU A 50 -10.22 -4.92 -6.81
CA LEU A 50 -10.39 -3.67 -6.07
C LEU A 50 -9.16 -2.75 -6.14
N VAL A 51 -8.01 -3.23 -6.63
CA VAL A 51 -6.82 -2.41 -6.88
C VAL A 51 -7.11 -1.23 -7.81
N TRP A 52 -8.10 -1.33 -8.70
CA TRP A 52 -8.48 -0.24 -9.61
C TRP A 52 -8.91 1.04 -8.87
N LEU A 53 -9.33 0.93 -7.62
CA LEU A 53 -9.62 2.09 -6.75
C LEU A 53 -8.37 2.97 -6.54
N ALA A 54 -7.17 2.40 -6.65
CA ALA A 54 -5.90 3.09 -6.43
C ALA A 54 -5.25 3.67 -7.70
N SER A 55 -5.73 3.34 -8.91
CA SER A 55 -5.03 3.67 -10.16
C SER A 55 -4.85 5.18 -10.40
N GLY A 56 -5.76 6.02 -9.91
CA GLY A 56 -5.65 7.49 -10.01
C GLY A 56 -4.73 8.14 -8.96
N PHE A 57 -4.19 7.37 -8.01
CA PHE A 57 -3.55 7.92 -6.81
C PHE A 57 -2.03 7.74 -6.80
N GLY A 58 -1.46 7.11 -7.83
CA GLY A 58 -0.01 6.93 -7.98
C GLY A 58 0.77 8.25 -8.16
N GLY A 59 2.09 8.19 -7.93
CA GLY A 59 3.01 9.30 -8.27
C GLY A 59 2.81 10.59 -7.49
N GLY A 60 2.09 10.54 -6.36
CA GLY A 60 1.75 11.75 -5.60
C GLY A 60 0.50 12.49 -6.11
N LEU A 61 -0.41 11.77 -6.80
CA LEU A 61 -1.36 12.34 -7.76
C LEU A 61 -0.65 13.16 -8.86
N TYR A 62 0.32 12.52 -9.50
CA TYR A 62 1.08 13.01 -10.67
C TYR A 62 1.89 14.31 -10.48
N HIS A 63 1.68 15.10 -9.43
CA HIS A 63 2.34 16.39 -9.19
C HIS A 63 3.02 16.49 -7.81
N LYS A 64 3.37 15.36 -7.18
CA LYS A 64 4.06 15.30 -5.87
C LYS A 64 3.30 16.01 -4.73
N ASP A 65 1.97 16.01 -4.80
CA ASP A 65 1.11 16.58 -3.77
C ASP A 65 0.81 15.53 -2.69
N LEU A 66 -0.17 14.67 -2.94
CA LEU A 66 -0.62 13.66 -1.99
C LEU A 66 0.02 12.31 -2.24
N CYS A 67 0.74 11.78 -1.25
CA CYS A 67 1.38 10.48 -1.31
C CYS A 67 0.39 9.34 -1.58
N GLY A 68 0.45 8.71 -2.75
CA GLY A 68 -0.41 7.59 -3.13
C GLY A 68 -0.31 6.39 -2.21
N PHE A 69 0.88 6.13 -1.67
CA PHE A 69 1.07 5.09 -0.66
C PHE A 69 0.25 5.40 0.61
N LEU A 70 0.32 6.63 1.13
CA LEU A 70 -0.47 7.00 2.30
C LEU A 70 -1.99 6.90 2.01
N THR A 71 -2.43 7.43 0.86
CA THR A 71 -3.85 7.41 0.49
C THR A 71 -4.40 5.99 0.37
N SER A 72 -3.65 5.07 -0.24
CA SER A 72 -4.06 3.66 -0.31
C SER A 72 -4.11 2.97 1.05
N GLY A 73 -3.28 3.39 2.02
CA GLY A 73 -3.38 2.91 3.40
C GLY A 73 -4.72 3.29 4.05
N VAL A 74 -5.18 4.53 3.83
CA VAL A 74 -6.50 4.99 4.29
C VAL A 74 -7.62 4.22 3.59
N MET A 75 -7.50 3.96 2.28
CA MET A 75 -8.46 3.11 1.55
C MET A 75 -8.56 1.71 2.15
N ALA A 76 -7.43 1.09 2.49
CA ALA A 76 -7.39 -0.23 3.11
C ALA A 76 -8.12 -0.26 4.47
N ILE A 77 -7.95 0.78 5.29
CA ILE A 77 -8.70 0.93 6.55
C ILE A 77 -10.20 0.98 6.27
N GLY A 78 -10.64 1.73 5.26
CA GLY A 78 -12.04 1.77 4.85
C GLY A 78 -12.57 0.42 4.36
N LEU A 79 -11.77 -0.34 3.60
CA LEU A 79 -12.14 -1.68 3.13
C LEU A 79 -12.24 -2.71 4.29
N SER A 80 -11.44 -2.52 5.34
CA SER A 80 -11.41 -3.37 6.52
C SER A 80 -12.55 -3.05 7.50
N SER A 81 -12.76 -1.77 7.78
CA SER A 81 -13.50 -1.32 8.96
C SER A 81 -14.45 -0.16 8.67
N GLY A 82 -14.64 0.22 7.40
CA GLY A 82 -15.60 1.24 7.02
C GLY A 82 -17.03 0.83 7.36
N MET A 83 -17.76 1.74 7.99
CA MET A 83 -19.18 1.58 8.31
C MET A 83 -19.97 2.60 7.52
N LEU A 84 -21.01 2.17 6.82
CA LEU A 84 -21.99 3.05 6.20
C LEU A 84 -23.26 2.96 7.05
N GLU A 85 -23.48 3.95 7.90
CA GLU A 85 -24.81 4.19 8.45
C GLU A 85 -25.65 4.80 7.32
N LYS A 86 -26.71 4.08 6.94
CA LYS A 86 -27.71 4.58 6.00
C LYS A 86 -28.85 5.11 6.84
N GLU A 87 -29.17 6.39 6.67
CA GLU A 87 -30.43 6.97 7.16
C GLU A 87 -31.65 6.32 6.49
#